data_AF-A0A931SK06-F1
#
_entry.id   AF-A0A931SK06-F1
#
_cell.length_a   1.000
_cell.length_b   1.000
_cell.length_c   1.000
_cell.angle_alpha   90.00
_cell.angle_beta   90.00
_cell.angle_gamma   90.00
#
_symmetry.space_group_name_H-M   'P 1'
#
loop_
_entity.id
_entity.type
_entity.pdbx_description
1 polymer ?
#
loop_
_entity_poly.entity_id
_entity_poly.type
_entity_poly.pdbx_seq_one_letter_code
_entity_poly.pdbx_strand_id
1 'polypeptide(L)'
;MPEKGKFTLPPAAFGGSPPQRRGESLSPSPRGTAAVRPQGVHPSSLFGIVQGSIYPDLRKESAERLIAMDFPGYAIGGLAVGEPKPLMYEVIGRVESYLPEDRPRYLMGVGTPADLVECVAGGIDMFDCVMPTRHARNGWLCTKGGHSVIKHSKYKDDPAPIEPSCACPVCRTHSRAYLRHLFIANEILSSVLNTVHNLYFYLDTVRRIRQFIEFHRFDELLAETRRMGAH
;
A
#
# COMPACT_ATOMS: atom_id res chain seq x y z
N MET A 1 36.75 9.73 30.75
CA MET A 1 36.19 8.84 29.72
C MET A 1 34.87 8.31 30.26
N PRO A 2 33.70 8.74 29.75
CA PRO A 2 32.41 8.41 30.34
C PRO A 2 31.90 7.03 29.87
N GLU A 3 31.08 6.44 30.72
CA GLU A 3 30.60 5.06 30.71
C GLU A 3 29.59 4.76 29.59
N LYS A 4 29.63 3.52 29.09
CA LYS A 4 28.68 2.98 28.10
C LYS A 4 27.35 2.65 28.78
N GLY A 5 26.37 3.53 28.64
CA GLY A 5 24.97 3.25 28.99
C GLY A 5 24.39 2.16 28.08
N LYS A 6 23.98 1.03 28.66
CA LYS A 6 23.14 0.01 28.00
C LYS A 6 21.72 0.58 27.86
N PHE A 7 21.29 0.82 26.62
CA PHE A 7 19.91 1.17 26.32
C PHE A 7 19.10 -0.13 26.21
N THR A 8 18.43 -0.53 27.29
CA THR A 8 17.43 -1.60 27.27
C THR A 8 16.09 -1.01 26.87
N LEU A 9 15.59 -1.37 25.68
CA LEU A 9 14.23 -1.08 25.24
C LEU A 9 13.23 -1.84 26.14
N PRO A 10 12.16 -1.20 26.64
CA PRO A 10 11.10 -1.92 27.32
C PRO A 10 10.31 -2.80 26.33
N PRO A 11 9.73 -3.93 26.81
CA PRO A 11 8.92 -4.79 25.97
C PRO A 11 7.69 -4.04 25.47
N ALA A 12 7.40 -4.18 24.18
CA ALA A 12 6.24 -3.57 23.54
C ALA A 12 4.94 -4.10 24.18
N ALA A 13 4.28 -3.26 24.96
CA ALA A 13 2.95 -3.51 25.48
C ALA A 13 1.91 -3.32 24.35
N PHE A 14 1.85 -4.28 23.42
CA PHE A 14 0.71 -4.42 22.51
C PHE A 14 -0.44 -5.08 23.28
N GLY A 15 -1.15 -4.27 24.06
CA GLY A 15 -2.36 -4.64 24.77
C GLY A 15 -3.53 -3.81 24.27
N GLY A 16 -3.96 -4.05 23.03
CA GLY A 16 -5.15 -3.44 22.46
C GLY A 16 -5.70 -4.36 21.38
N SER A 17 -6.87 -4.93 21.62
CA SER A 17 -7.59 -5.72 20.61
C SER A 17 -7.84 -4.86 19.37
N PRO A 18 -7.76 -5.40 18.14
CA PRO A 18 -8.11 -4.65 16.94
C PRO A 18 -9.55 -4.15 17.05
N PRO A 19 -9.86 -2.92 16.61
CA PRO A 19 -11.22 -2.39 16.68
C PRO A 19 -12.14 -3.28 15.83
N GLN A 20 -13.08 -3.94 16.51
CA GLN A 20 -14.15 -4.69 15.86
C GLN A 20 -15.03 -3.70 15.10
N ARG A 21 -14.96 -3.71 13.76
CA ARG A 21 -15.94 -3.01 12.91
C ARG A 21 -17.31 -3.63 13.22
N ARG A 22 -18.14 -2.92 13.98
CA ARG A 22 -19.55 -3.28 14.15
C ARG A 22 -20.22 -3.18 12.79
N GLY A 23 -20.81 -4.29 12.36
CA GLY A 23 -21.63 -4.34 11.17
C GLY A 23 -22.89 -3.51 11.38
N GLU A 24 -22.90 -2.30 10.86
CA GLU A 24 -24.13 -1.56 10.61
C GLU A 24 -24.18 -1.24 9.11
N SER A 25 -25.31 -1.60 8.52
CA SER A 25 -25.62 -1.40 7.11
C SER A 25 -25.39 0.06 6.71
N LEU A 26 -24.45 0.29 5.79
CA LEU A 26 -24.27 1.57 5.11
C LEU A 26 -25.53 1.88 4.30
N SER A 27 -26.47 2.61 4.91
CA SER A 27 -27.48 3.34 4.17
C SER A 27 -26.92 4.72 3.79
N PRO A 28 -27.10 5.19 2.54
CA PRO A 28 -26.59 6.49 2.13
C PRO A 28 -27.34 7.62 2.85
N SER A 29 -26.61 8.40 3.65
CA SER A 29 -27.14 9.57 4.36
C SER A 29 -27.66 10.64 3.38
N PRO A 30 -28.84 11.24 3.61
CA PRO A 30 -29.40 12.25 2.72
C PRO A 30 -28.98 13.69 3.09
N ARG A 31 -28.49 14.41 2.07
CA ARG A 31 -28.60 15.86 1.78
C ARG A 31 -28.22 16.88 2.87
N GLY A 32 -27.07 17.52 2.66
CA GLY A 32 -26.77 18.88 3.13
C GLY A 32 -26.80 19.89 1.97
N THR A 33 -27.71 20.87 2.07
CA THR A 33 -27.77 22.20 1.43
C THR A 33 -27.23 22.40 0.01
N ALA A 34 -28.16 22.64 -0.92
CA ALA A 34 -27.91 23.03 -2.30
C ALA A 34 -27.24 24.41 -2.41
N ALA A 35 -25.94 24.43 -2.70
CA ALA A 35 -25.30 25.55 -3.37
C ALA A 35 -25.39 25.33 -4.88
N VAL A 36 -25.85 26.35 -5.61
CA VAL A 36 -25.97 26.36 -7.08
C VAL A 36 -24.59 26.05 -7.68
N ARG A 37 -24.44 24.87 -8.29
CA ARG A 37 -23.21 24.48 -8.99
C ARG A 37 -23.29 24.88 -10.47
N PRO A 38 -22.30 25.59 -11.02
CA PRO A 38 -22.24 25.86 -12.45
C PRO A 38 -22.19 24.54 -13.23
N GLN A 39 -23.09 24.39 -14.20
CA GLN A 39 -23.18 23.23 -15.06
C GLN A 39 -21.91 23.14 -15.93
N GLY A 40 -21.16 22.04 -15.80
CA GLY A 40 -19.97 21.76 -16.62
C GLY A 40 -18.71 21.35 -15.85
N VAL A 41 -18.70 21.42 -14.52
CA VAL A 41 -17.58 20.96 -13.68
C VAL A 41 -17.94 19.60 -13.08
N HIS A 42 -17.23 18.53 -13.45
CA HIS A 42 -17.28 17.28 -12.70
C HIS A 42 -16.93 17.59 -11.24
N PRO A 43 -17.71 17.14 -10.24
CA PRO A 43 -17.41 17.45 -8.86
C PRO A 43 -16.05 16.89 -8.47
N SER A 44 -15.06 17.76 -8.25
CA SER A 44 -13.75 17.39 -7.74
C SER A 44 -13.78 17.33 -6.21
N SER A 45 -13.03 16.39 -5.63
CA SER A 45 -12.79 16.31 -4.19
C SER A 45 -11.40 16.85 -3.89
N LEU A 46 -11.28 17.69 -2.85
CA LEU A 46 -10.02 18.25 -2.39
C LEU A 46 -9.60 17.54 -1.10
N PHE A 47 -8.36 17.06 -1.02
CA PHE A 47 -7.84 16.37 0.16
C PHE A 47 -6.88 17.27 0.93
N GLY A 48 -6.99 17.29 2.26
CA GLY A 48 -5.98 17.91 3.14
C GLY A 48 -4.79 16.96 3.31
N ILE A 49 -3.55 17.45 3.32
CA ILE A 49 -2.35 16.60 3.41
C ILE A 49 -1.67 16.80 4.77
N VAL A 50 -1.77 15.80 5.64
CA VAL A 50 -1.09 15.78 6.93
C VAL A 50 0.43 15.69 6.71
N GLN A 51 1.17 16.60 7.32
CA GLN A 51 2.63 16.68 7.33
C GLN A 51 3.17 16.61 8.77
N GLY A 52 4.50 16.60 8.93
CA GLY A 52 5.14 16.51 10.26
C GLY A 52 6.27 15.49 10.37
N SER A 53 6.71 14.91 9.24
CA SER A 53 7.78 13.89 9.20
C SER A 53 7.48 12.72 10.16
N ILE A 54 8.46 12.25 10.92
CA ILE A 54 8.32 11.19 11.92
C ILE A 54 7.88 11.70 13.31
N TYR A 55 7.62 13.01 13.46
CA TYR A 55 7.35 13.65 14.75
C TYR A 55 5.85 13.65 15.08
N PRO A 56 5.41 12.93 16.14
CA PRO A 56 3.99 12.74 16.44
C PRO A 56 3.24 14.02 16.81
N ASP A 57 3.90 14.93 17.51
CA ASP A 57 3.37 16.24 17.90
C ASP A 57 3.07 17.12 16.69
N LEU A 58 4.01 17.21 15.75
CA LEU A 58 3.81 17.95 14.49
C LEU A 58 2.72 17.33 13.62
N ARG A 59 2.65 15.99 13.58
CA ARG A 59 1.60 15.25 12.86
C ARG A 59 0.22 15.54 13.44
N LYS A 60 0.09 15.55 14.77
CA LYS A 60 -1.16 15.87 15.46
C LYS A 60 -1.60 17.29 15.17
N GLU A 61 -0.70 18.26 15.33
CA GLU A 61 -0.98 19.67 15.03
C GLU A 61 -1.43 19.87 13.57
N SER A 62 -0.74 19.22 12.62
CA SER A 62 -1.11 19.25 11.21
C SER A 62 -2.50 18.66 10.97
N ALA A 63 -2.83 17.53 11.61
CA ALA A 63 -4.13 16.88 11.47
C ALA A 63 -5.25 17.77 12.02
N GLU A 64 -5.11 18.29 13.24
CA GLU A 64 -6.11 19.15 13.90
C GLU A 64 -6.44 20.39 13.06
N ARG A 65 -5.41 21.05 12.51
CA ARG A 65 -5.58 22.21 11.64
C ARG A 65 -6.35 21.87 10.35
N LEU A 66 -6.06 20.71 9.75
CA LEU A 66 -6.74 20.28 8.52
C LEU A 66 -8.18 19.85 8.79
N ILE A 67 -8.44 19.19 9.93
CA ILE A 67 -9.78 18.77 10.33
C ILE A 67 -10.69 19.98 10.55
N ALA A 68 -10.17 21.05 11.14
CA ALA A 68 -10.91 22.31 11.30
C ALA A 68 -11.35 22.95 9.96
N MET A 69 -10.75 22.54 8.83
CA MET A 69 -11.11 23.00 7.48
C MET A 69 -12.14 22.09 6.78
N ASP A 70 -12.52 20.96 7.38
CA ASP A 70 -13.52 19.99 6.89
C ASP A 70 -13.31 19.52 5.44
N PHE A 71 -12.16 18.92 5.15
CA PHE A 71 -11.91 18.31 3.85
C PHE A 71 -12.71 17.00 3.68
N PRO A 72 -13.17 16.68 2.44
CA PRO A 72 -13.83 15.40 2.15
C PRO A 72 -12.91 14.17 2.28
N GLY A 73 -11.61 14.34 2.50
CA GLY A 73 -10.63 13.28 2.72
C GLY A 73 -9.27 13.82 3.16
N TYR A 74 -8.46 12.95 3.75
CA TYR A 74 -7.15 13.33 4.31
C TYR A 74 -6.05 12.42 3.77
N ALA A 75 -5.04 13.03 3.19
CA ALA A 75 -3.83 12.34 2.76
C ALA A 75 -2.73 12.43 3.83
N ILE A 76 -1.83 11.47 3.82
CA ILE A 76 -0.64 11.42 4.67
C ILE A 76 0.56 11.51 3.75
N GLY A 77 1.25 12.66 3.81
CA GLY A 77 2.45 12.93 3.01
C GLY A 77 3.73 12.89 3.84
N GLY A 78 4.88 12.91 3.16
CA GLY A 78 6.19 13.02 3.81
C GLY A 78 6.60 11.77 4.61
N LEU A 79 6.12 10.59 4.18
CA LEU A 79 6.55 9.27 4.63
C LEU A 79 7.12 8.48 3.43
N ALA A 80 7.81 7.37 3.71
CA ALA A 80 8.61 6.58 2.79
C ALA A 80 9.68 7.37 2.03
N VAL A 81 10.34 8.29 2.74
CA VAL A 81 11.43 9.12 2.21
C VAL A 81 12.81 8.72 2.72
N GLY A 82 12.88 7.67 3.56
CA GLY A 82 14.13 7.07 4.02
C GLY A 82 14.10 6.51 5.44
N GLU A 83 12.99 6.68 6.14
CA GLU A 83 12.80 6.15 7.49
C GLU A 83 12.64 4.62 7.50
N PRO A 84 12.97 3.94 8.62
CA PRO A 84 12.72 2.51 8.77
C PRO A 84 11.23 2.18 8.70
N LYS A 85 10.86 1.06 8.04
CA LYS A 85 9.47 0.62 7.93
C LYS A 85 8.71 0.53 9.27
N PRO A 86 9.27 -0.01 10.37
CA PRO A 86 8.55 -0.05 11.65
C PRO A 86 8.17 1.34 12.16
N LEU A 87 9.04 2.33 11.96
CA LEU A 87 8.77 3.72 12.33
C LEU A 87 7.69 4.34 11.44
N MET A 88 7.72 4.08 10.13
CA MET A 88 6.66 4.50 9.21
C MET A 88 5.30 3.95 9.65
N TYR A 89 5.22 2.65 9.98
CA TYR A 89 3.97 2.02 10.43
C TYR A 89 3.48 2.60 11.77
N GLU A 90 4.40 2.86 12.71
CA GLU A 90 4.06 3.50 13.97
C GLU A 90 3.45 4.90 13.75
N VAL A 91 4.07 5.71 12.90
CA VAL A 91 3.58 7.06 12.59
C VAL A 91 2.20 7.00 11.91
N ILE A 92 1.99 6.07 10.98
CA ILE A 92 0.68 5.85 10.34
C ILE A 92 -0.39 5.53 11.40
N GLY A 93 -0.13 4.59 12.30
CA GLY A 93 -1.08 4.21 13.36
C GLY A 93 -1.40 5.38 14.31
N ARG A 94 -0.42 6.26 14.60
CA ARG A 94 -0.68 7.47 15.39
C ARG A 94 -1.55 8.46 14.64
N VAL A 95 -1.27 8.71 13.36
CA VAL A 95 -2.06 9.64 12.52
C VAL A 95 -3.49 9.16 12.35
N GLU A 96 -3.71 7.85 12.22
CA GLU A 96 -5.04 7.24 12.15
C GLU A 96 -5.94 7.70 13.30
N SER A 97 -5.42 7.69 14.53
CA SER A 97 -6.15 8.11 15.74
C SER A 97 -6.52 9.59 15.79
N TYR A 98 -5.90 10.43 14.94
CA TYR A 98 -6.20 11.86 14.87
C TYR A 98 -7.22 12.18 13.78
N LEU A 99 -7.41 11.31 12.80
CA LEU A 99 -8.22 11.58 11.62
C LEU A 99 -9.65 11.02 11.74
N PRO A 100 -10.67 11.73 11.23
CA PRO A 100 -12.07 11.28 11.29
C PRO A 100 -12.26 9.90 10.63
N GLU A 101 -13.00 9.02 11.29
CA GLU A 101 -13.27 7.65 10.81
C GLU A 101 -14.16 7.59 9.57
N ASP A 102 -15.00 8.60 9.37
CA ASP A 102 -15.96 8.71 8.27
C ASP A 102 -15.37 9.35 7.00
N ARG A 103 -14.06 9.61 6.99
CA ARG A 103 -13.34 10.23 5.87
C ARG A 103 -12.23 9.30 5.35
N PRO A 104 -12.04 9.22 4.02
CA PRO A 104 -11.00 8.38 3.44
C PRO A 104 -9.60 8.87 3.78
N ARG A 105 -8.70 7.92 4.05
CA ARG A 105 -7.29 8.15 4.37
C ARG A 105 -6.40 7.69 3.22
N TYR A 106 -5.64 8.62 2.65
CA TYR A 106 -4.79 8.36 1.48
C TYR A 106 -3.30 8.43 1.84
N LEU A 107 -2.58 7.31 1.75
CA LEU A 107 -1.13 7.29 1.95
C LEU A 107 -0.39 7.50 0.62
N MET A 108 0.41 8.57 0.56
CA MET A 108 1.08 8.99 -0.66
C MET A 108 2.44 8.29 -0.84
N GLY A 109 2.70 7.70 -2.01
CA GLY A 109 4.02 7.23 -2.42
C GLY A 109 4.52 5.91 -1.80
N VAL A 110 3.72 5.23 -0.99
CA VAL A 110 4.03 3.92 -0.39
C VAL A 110 3.40 2.82 -1.20
N GLY A 111 4.10 1.70 -1.40
CA GLY A 111 3.44 0.62 -2.13
C GLY A 111 4.14 -0.70 -2.35
N THR A 112 5.06 -1.22 -1.52
CA THR A 112 5.31 -2.67 -1.69
C THR A 112 4.04 -3.45 -1.34
N PRO A 113 3.78 -4.63 -1.94
CA PRO A 113 2.59 -5.42 -1.61
C PRO A 113 2.43 -5.70 -0.12
N ALA A 114 3.54 -5.89 0.60
CA ALA A 114 3.54 -6.04 2.06
C ALA A 114 3.15 -4.74 2.79
N ASP A 115 3.66 -3.58 2.32
CA ASP A 115 3.30 -2.28 2.91
C ASP A 115 1.80 -2.00 2.75
N LEU A 116 1.18 -2.40 1.63
CA LEU A 116 -0.26 -2.23 1.44
C LEU A 116 -1.06 -2.94 2.55
N VAL A 117 -0.68 -4.17 2.90
CA VAL A 117 -1.34 -4.93 3.98
C VAL A 117 -1.10 -4.26 5.34
N GLU A 118 0.14 -3.92 5.67
CA GLU A 118 0.49 -3.28 6.95
C GLU A 118 -0.18 -1.91 7.12
N CYS A 119 -0.21 -1.10 6.06
CA CYS A 119 -0.80 0.25 6.13
C CYS A 119 -2.33 0.20 6.18
N VAL A 120 -2.97 -0.80 5.55
CA VAL A 120 -4.42 -1.02 5.75
C VAL A 120 -4.73 -1.44 7.18
N ALA A 121 -3.84 -2.19 7.84
CA ALA A 121 -3.96 -2.47 9.28
C ALA A 121 -3.87 -1.19 10.13
N GLY A 122 -3.13 -0.19 9.65
CA GLY A 122 -3.06 1.17 10.20
C GLY A 122 -4.15 2.13 9.70
N GLY A 123 -5.24 1.62 9.12
CA GLY A 123 -6.42 2.42 8.75
C GLY A 123 -6.35 3.17 7.41
N ILE A 124 -5.37 2.87 6.55
CA ILE A 124 -5.27 3.51 5.23
C ILE A 124 -6.23 2.89 4.21
N ASP A 125 -6.88 3.74 3.41
CA ASP A 125 -7.88 3.35 2.42
C ASP A 125 -7.38 3.46 0.97
N MET A 126 -6.48 4.40 0.70
CA MET A 126 -5.99 4.72 -0.65
C MET A 126 -4.46 4.76 -0.71
N PHE A 127 -3.91 4.39 -1.87
CA PHE A 127 -2.47 4.30 -2.11
C PHE A 127 -2.13 4.73 -3.54
N ASP A 128 -0.92 5.24 -3.71
CA ASP A 128 -0.29 5.38 -5.02
C ASP A 128 1.20 5.00 -4.92
N CYS A 129 1.73 4.39 -5.98
CA CYS A 129 3.16 4.13 -6.06
C CYS A 129 3.61 3.88 -7.49
N VAL A 130 4.79 4.40 -7.84
CA VAL A 130 5.43 4.13 -9.13
C VAL A 130 6.10 2.75 -9.20
N MET A 131 6.33 2.10 -8.05
CA MET A 131 7.06 0.84 -7.92
C MET A 131 6.61 -0.25 -8.90
N PRO A 132 5.31 -0.59 -9.05
CA PRO A 132 4.92 -1.69 -9.95
C PRO A 132 5.40 -1.47 -11.39
N THR A 133 5.26 -0.25 -11.92
CA THR A 133 5.65 0.05 -13.30
C THR A 133 7.17 0.26 -13.42
N ARG A 134 7.81 0.93 -12.45
CA ARG A 134 9.25 1.16 -12.45
C ARG A 134 10.03 -0.16 -12.33
N HIS A 135 9.59 -1.07 -11.47
CA HIS A 135 10.22 -2.37 -11.30
C HIS A 135 10.02 -3.27 -12.52
N ALA A 136 8.82 -3.28 -13.10
CA ALA A 136 8.53 -4.04 -14.31
C ALA A 136 9.49 -3.70 -15.47
N ARG A 137 9.70 -2.40 -15.72
CA ARG A 137 10.62 -1.92 -16.76
C ARG A 137 12.08 -2.28 -16.49
N ASN A 138 12.45 -2.48 -15.22
CA ASN A 138 13.78 -2.92 -14.80
C ASN A 138 13.89 -4.46 -14.62
N GLY A 139 12.84 -5.20 -15.02
CA GLY A 139 12.83 -6.67 -15.00
C GLY A 139 12.57 -7.28 -13.62
N TRP A 140 12.04 -6.51 -12.66
CA TRP A 140 11.64 -6.96 -11.34
C TRP A 140 10.13 -7.20 -11.33
N LEU A 141 9.74 -8.47 -11.25
CA LEU A 141 8.36 -8.93 -11.39
C LEU A 141 7.84 -9.45 -10.06
N CYS A 142 6.68 -8.95 -9.60
CA CYS A 142 6.10 -9.37 -8.34
C CYS A 142 5.64 -10.82 -8.39
N THR A 143 5.90 -11.57 -7.32
CA THR A 143 5.42 -12.95 -7.13
C THR A 143 4.92 -13.09 -5.70
N LYS A 144 4.22 -14.19 -5.37
CA LYS A 144 3.81 -14.41 -3.98
C LYS A 144 5.02 -14.52 -3.05
N GLY A 145 6.07 -15.20 -3.50
CA GLY A 145 7.34 -15.33 -2.77
C GLY A 145 8.26 -14.10 -2.82
N GLY A 146 7.74 -12.91 -3.08
CA GLY A 146 8.51 -11.67 -3.18
C GLY A 146 8.62 -11.17 -4.62
N HIS A 147 9.76 -11.43 -5.28
CA HIS A 147 9.98 -10.97 -6.64
C HIS A 147 10.86 -11.92 -7.46
N SER A 148 10.65 -11.89 -8.77
CA SER A 148 11.46 -12.54 -9.79
C SER A 148 12.21 -11.50 -10.60
N VAL A 149 13.53 -11.66 -10.75
CA VAL A 149 14.37 -10.79 -11.57
C VAL A 149 14.58 -11.46 -12.93
N ILE A 150 13.76 -11.11 -13.92
CA ILE A 150 13.59 -11.88 -15.16
C ILE A 150 14.87 -11.98 -16.00
N LYS A 151 15.81 -11.04 -15.83
CA LYS A 151 17.13 -11.05 -16.50
C LYS A 151 18.08 -12.15 -16.00
N HIS A 152 17.80 -12.78 -14.86
CA HIS A 152 18.66 -13.84 -14.31
C HIS A 152 18.81 -15.01 -15.29
N SER A 153 20.02 -15.58 -15.37
CA SER A 153 20.35 -16.66 -16.31
C SER A 153 19.54 -17.94 -16.09
N LYS A 154 19.13 -18.21 -14.85
CA LYS A 154 18.28 -19.37 -14.50
C LYS A 154 16.95 -19.43 -15.26
N TYR A 155 16.50 -18.30 -15.81
CA TYR A 155 15.26 -18.21 -16.56
C TYR A 155 15.45 -18.38 -18.08
N LYS A 156 16.67 -18.64 -18.58
CA LYS A 156 16.97 -18.72 -20.02
C LYS A 156 16.07 -19.69 -20.77
N ASP A 157 15.88 -20.89 -20.23
CA ASP A 157 15.14 -21.98 -20.86
C ASP A 157 13.95 -22.43 -19.98
N ASP A 158 13.49 -21.54 -19.09
CA ASP A 158 12.41 -21.83 -18.14
C ASP A 158 11.02 -21.64 -18.79
N PRO A 159 10.27 -22.73 -19.03
CA PRO A 159 8.98 -22.66 -19.70
C PRO A 159 7.85 -22.19 -18.76
N ALA A 160 8.09 -22.13 -17.45
CA ALA A 160 7.06 -21.77 -16.48
C ALA A 160 6.71 -20.28 -16.57
N PRO A 161 5.47 -19.89 -16.17
CA PRO A 161 5.10 -18.48 -16.07
C PRO A 161 5.82 -17.80 -14.90
N ILE A 162 5.70 -16.48 -14.80
CA ILE A 162 6.31 -15.68 -13.72
C ILE A 162 5.84 -16.20 -12.34
N GLU A 163 4.52 -16.38 -12.19
CA GLU A 163 3.86 -16.88 -10.99
C GLU A 163 2.74 -17.86 -11.41
N PRO A 164 2.87 -19.18 -11.15
CA PRO A 164 1.90 -20.18 -11.59
C PRO A 164 0.46 -19.92 -11.11
N SER A 165 0.30 -19.26 -9.98
CA SER A 165 -1.02 -18.93 -9.44
C SER A 165 -1.59 -17.58 -9.93
N CYS A 166 -0.89 -16.87 -10.82
CA CYS A 166 -1.32 -15.56 -11.33
C CYS A 166 -2.22 -15.70 -12.56
N ALA A 167 -3.43 -15.14 -12.48
CA ALA A 167 -4.38 -15.11 -13.58
C ALA A 167 -4.27 -13.85 -14.47
N CYS A 168 -3.10 -13.22 -14.54
CA CYS A 168 -2.86 -12.14 -15.51
C CYS A 168 -2.72 -12.71 -16.94
N PRO A 169 -3.04 -11.94 -17.99
CA PRO A 169 -2.90 -12.42 -19.37
C PRO A 169 -1.48 -12.86 -19.71
N VAL A 170 -0.46 -12.22 -19.10
CA VAL A 170 0.95 -12.53 -19.34
C VAL A 170 1.34 -13.91 -18.80
N CYS A 171 1.00 -14.21 -17.53
CA CYS A 171 1.27 -15.52 -16.93
C CYS A 171 0.51 -16.67 -17.62
N ARG A 172 -0.62 -16.39 -18.28
CA ARG A 172 -1.35 -17.41 -19.05
C ARG A 172 -0.74 -17.75 -20.42
N THR A 173 0.08 -16.86 -20.97
CA THR A 173 0.48 -16.92 -22.39
C THR A 173 1.98 -16.92 -22.62
N HIS A 174 2.78 -16.46 -21.66
CA HIS A 174 4.21 -16.28 -21.82
C HIS A 174 5.01 -16.99 -20.72
N SER A 175 6.11 -17.61 -21.12
CA SER A 175 7.09 -18.22 -20.22
C SER A 175 8.10 -17.20 -19.71
N ARG A 176 8.78 -17.53 -18.60
CA ARG A 176 9.93 -16.76 -18.12
C ARG A 176 11.05 -16.69 -19.15
N ALA A 177 11.30 -17.77 -19.90
CA ALA A 177 12.25 -17.81 -21.01
C ALA A 177 11.96 -16.74 -22.06
N TYR A 178 10.70 -16.64 -22.50
CA TYR A 178 10.30 -15.66 -23.51
C TYR A 178 10.42 -14.22 -22.99
N LEU A 179 9.91 -13.95 -21.79
CA LEU A 179 10.00 -12.62 -21.18
C LEU A 179 11.45 -12.20 -20.95
N ARG A 180 12.32 -13.12 -20.55
CA ARG A 180 13.76 -12.90 -20.44
C ARG A 180 14.38 -12.59 -21.80
N HIS A 181 14.06 -13.38 -22.83
CA HIS A 181 14.56 -13.15 -24.18
C HIS A 181 14.24 -11.72 -24.64
N LEU A 182 12.98 -11.29 -24.52
CA LEU A 182 12.56 -9.92 -24.83
C LEU A 182 13.34 -8.88 -24.02
N PHE A 183 13.53 -9.13 -22.72
CA PHE A 183 14.26 -8.20 -21.85
C PHE A 183 15.72 -8.04 -22.28
N ILE A 184 16.41 -9.15 -22.56
CA ILE A 184 17.82 -9.13 -22.98
C ILE A 184 17.98 -8.54 -24.38
N ALA A 185 17.00 -8.74 -25.25
CA ALA A 185 16.94 -8.13 -26.58
C ALA A 185 16.61 -6.62 -26.53
N ASN A 186 16.32 -6.05 -25.35
CA ASN A 186 15.86 -4.67 -25.17
C ASN A 186 14.57 -4.34 -25.95
N GLU A 187 13.70 -5.32 -26.13
CA GLU A 187 12.40 -5.14 -26.77
C GLU A 187 11.42 -4.40 -25.85
N ILE A 188 10.77 -3.35 -26.36
CA ILE A 188 9.81 -2.56 -25.58
C ILE A 188 8.64 -3.41 -25.07
N LEU A 189 8.30 -4.47 -25.80
CA LEU A 189 7.29 -5.45 -25.41
C LEU A 189 7.58 -6.07 -24.04
N SER A 190 8.86 -6.25 -23.66
CA SER A 190 9.23 -6.72 -22.32
C SER A 190 8.69 -5.77 -21.25
N SER A 191 8.89 -4.46 -21.42
CA SER A 191 8.42 -3.44 -20.49
C SER A 191 6.89 -3.42 -20.38
N VAL A 192 6.19 -3.59 -21.51
CA VAL A 192 4.72 -3.62 -21.55
C VAL A 192 4.19 -4.85 -20.80
N LEU A 193 4.63 -6.05 -21.16
CA LEU A 193 4.16 -7.31 -20.55
C LEU A 193 4.49 -7.36 -19.06
N ASN A 194 5.72 -7.00 -18.68
CA ASN A 194 6.12 -6.96 -17.28
C ASN A 194 5.26 -5.97 -16.47
N THR A 195 4.89 -4.82 -17.06
CA THR A 195 4.06 -3.81 -16.41
C THR A 195 2.63 -4.31 -16.21
N VAL A 196 2.05 -4.96 -17.22
CA VAL A 196 0.73 -5.59 -17.12
C VAL A 196 0.70 -6.62 -15.98
N HIS A 197 1.73 -7.45 -15.87
CA HIS A 197 1.85 -8.42 -14.79
C HIS A 197 1.92 -7.75 -13.41
N ASN A 198 2.81 -6.78 -13.23
CA ASN A 198 2.98 -6.12 -11.92
C ASN A 198 1.73 -5.33 -11.50
N LEU A 199 1.09 -4.60 -12.43
CA LEU A 199 -0.17 -3.90 -12.13
C LEU A 199 -1.28 -4.88 -11.76
N TYR A 200 -1.38 -6.01 -12.48
CA TYR A 200 -2.34 -7.05 -12.14
C TYR A 200 -2.10 -7.57 -10.71
N PHE A 201 -0.84 -7.87 -10.36
CA PHE A 201 -0.47 -8.36 -9.03
C PHE A 201 -0.86 -7.38 -7.91
N TYR A 202 -0.65 -6.08 -8.11
CA TYR A 202 -1.04 -5.05 -7.13
C TYR A 202 -2.55 -4.96 -6.98
N LEU A 203 -3.29 -4.92 -8.10
CA LEU A 203 -4.75 -4.88 -8.07
C LEU A 203 -5.31 -6.15 -7.42
N ASP A 204 -4.71 -7.31 -7.67
CA ASP A 204 -5.08 -8.57 -7.03
C ASP A 204 -4.79 -8.58 -5.52
N THR A 205 -3.66 -8.02 -5.10
CA THR A 205 -3.32 -7.82 -3.69
C THR A 205 -4.39 -6.99 -2.97
N VAL A 206 -4.80 -5.86 -3.56
CA VAL A 206 -5.87 -5.01 -3.00
C VAL A 206 -7.21 -5.73 -2.99
N ARG A 207 -7.55 -6.50 -4.02
CA ARG A 207 -8.78 -7.35 -4.02
C ARG A 207 -8.75 -8.36 -2.88
N ARG A 208 -7.61 -9.04 -2.67
CA ARG A 208 -7.43 -10.01 -1.58
C ARG A 208 -7.58 -9.33 -0.22
N ILE A 209 -6.95 -8.16 -0.02
CA ILE A 209 -7.13 -7.37 1.21
C ILE A 209 -8.61 -7.10 1.49
N ARG A 210 -9.35 -6.61 0.48
CA ARG A 210 -10.80 -6.33 0.64
C ARG A 210 -11.60 -7.58 1.00
N GLN A 211 -11.32 -8.71 0.36
CA GLN A 211 -11.98 -10.00 0.68
C GLN A 211 -11.71 -10.43 2.12
N PHE A 212 -10.46 -10.36 2.58
CA PHE A 212 -10.11 -10.75 3.95
C PHE A 212 -10.74 -9.83 5.00
N ILE A 213 -10.94 -8.54 4.70
CA ILE A 213 -11.70 -7.61 5.55
C ILE A 213 -13.17 -8.01 5.58
N GLU A 214 -13.78 -8.25 4.42
CA GLU A 214 -15.20 -8.63 4.29
C GLU A 214 -15.55 -9.93 5.02
N PHE A 215 -14.63 -10.91 5.01
CA PHE A 215 -14.81 -12.17 5.73
C PHE A 215 -14.29 -12.15 7.17
N HIS A 216 -13.93 -10.98 7.74
CA HIS A 216 -13.40 -10.84 9.10
C HIS A 216 -12.15 -11.71 9.40
N ARG A 217 -11.28 -11.90 8.41
CA ARG A 217 -10.06 -12.73 8.49
C ARG A 217 -8.77 -11.94 8.27
N PHE A 218 -8.83 -10.61 8.27
CA PHE A 218 -7.69 -9.74 7.93
C PHE A 218 -6.44 -10.00 8.79
N ASP A 219 -6.60 -10.37 10.06
CA ASP A 219 -5.48 -10.72 10.95
C ASP A 219 -4.65 -11.91 10.42
N GLU A 220 -5.28 -12.88 9.75
CA GLU A 220 -4.58 -14.01 9.13
C GLU A 220 -3.69 -13.55 7.98
N LEU A 221 -4.18 -12.64 7.13
CA LEU A 221 -3.43 -12.07 6.01
C LEU A 221 -2.25 -11.22 6.50
N LEU A 222 -2.45 -10.46 7.57
CA LEU A 222 -1.41 -9.67 8.21
C LEU A 222 -0.30 -10.57 8.78
N ALA A 223 -0.68 -11.65 9.49
CA ALA A 223 0.26 -12.62 10.02
C ALA A 223 1.02 -13.39 8.93
N GLU A 224 0.35 -13.75 7.82
CA GLU A 224 1.00 -14.32 6.63
C GLU A 224 2.04 -13.35 6.06
N THR A 225 1.66 -12.10 5.86
CA THR A 225 2.53 -11.06 5.27
C THR A 225 3.78 -10.83 6.13
N ARG A 226 3.63 -10.72 7.45
CA ARG A 226 4.75 -10.54 8.39
C ARG A 226 5.71 -11.72 8.41
N ARG A 227 5.20 -12.96 8.30
CA ARG A 227 6.05 -14.16 8.19
C ARG A 227 6.85 -14.18 6.89
N MET A 228 6.27 -13.73 5.79
CA MET A 228 6.95 -13.70 4.49
C MET A 228 7.97 -12.57 4.37
N GLY A 229 7.78 -11.46 5.08
CA GLY A 229 8.70 -10.32 5.11
C GLY A 229 9.80 -10.38 6.18
N ALA A 230 9.82 -11.42 7.03
CA ALA A 230 10.84 -11.65 8.06
C ALA A 230 12.12 -12.33 7.53
N HIS A 231 12.26 -12.44 6.20
CA HIS A 231 13.38 -13.02 5.47
C HIS A 231 13.91 -12.04 4.42
#